data_AF-A0A316JM73-F1
#
_entry.id   AF-A0A316JM73-F1
#
_cell.length_a   1.000
_cell.length_b   1.000
_cell.length_c   1.000
_cell.angle_alpha   90.00
_cell.angle_beta   90.00
_cell.angle_gamma   90.00
#
_symmetry.space_group_name_H-M   'P 1'
#
loop_
_entity.id
_entity.type
_entity.pdbx_description
1 polymer ?
#
loop_
_entity_poly.entity_id
_entity_poly.type
_entity_poly.pdbx_seq_one_letter_code
_entity_poly.pdbx_strand_id
1 'polypeptide(L)' 'MSNAIELTVGQQFEIERFNRALDATTDPDQLRDLAKQLMQAWQTQKAATKWAIEHQQGLSC' A
#
# COMPACT_ATOMS: atom_id res chain seq x y z
N MET A 1 9.96 -4.94 -22.10
CA MET A 1 10.43 -3.84 -21.24
C MET A 1 9.55 -3.86 -19.99
N SER A 2 9.99 -4.53 -18.93
CA SER A 2 9.28 -4.53 -17.64
C SER A 2 9.49 -3.17 -17.00
N ASN A 3 8.55 -2.24 -17.22
CA ASN A 3 8.48 -1.00 -16.46
C ASN A 3 8.09 -1.34 -15.02
N ALA A 4 9.05 -1.82 -14.24
CA ALA A 4 8.89 -1.93 -12.81
C ALA A 4 8.74 -0.50 -12.30
N ILE A 5 7.57 -0.16 -11.76
CA ILE A 5 7.38 1.08 -11.03
C ILE A 5 8.30 0.99 -9.82
N GLU A 6 9.44 1.68 -9.87
CA GLU A 6 10.37 1.73 -8.75
C GLU A 6 9.71 2.46 -7.59
N LEU A 7 9.84 1.89 -6.40
CA LEU A 7 9.33 2.50 -5.18
C LEU A 7 10.15 3.75 -4.86
N THR A 8 9.47 4.84 -4.54
CA THR A 8 10.16 6.03 -4.03
C THR A 8 10.83 5.71 -2.69
N VAL A 9 11.85 6.49 -2.31
CA VAL A 9 12.52 6.34 -1.01
C VAL A 9 11.51 6.38 0.15
N GLY A 10 10.51 7.27 0.08
CA GLY A 10 9.44 7.33 1.08
C GLY A 10 8.59 6.05 1.14
N GLN A 11 8.25 5.46 0.00
CA GLN A 11 7.53 4.18 -0.05
C GLN A 11 8.35 3.03 0.53
N GLN A 12 9.67 3.03 0.30
CA GLN A 12 10.57 2.03 0.89
C GLN A 12 10.63 2.16 2.42
N PHE A 13 10.71 3.38 2.95
CA PHE A 13 10.64 3.62 4.40
C PHE A 13 9.33 3.14 5.04
N GLU A 14 8.19 3.38 4.39
CA GLU A 14 6.90 2.91 4.90
C GLU A 14 6.84 1.37 4.94
N ILE A 15 7.37 0.70 3.92
CA ILE A 15 7.49 -0.77 3.92
C ILE A 15 8.35 -1.25 5.08
N GLU A 16 9.52 -0.65 5.30
CA GLU A 16 10.38 -1.02 6.42
C GLU A 16 9.69 -0.77 7.78
N ARG A 17 8.96 0.34 7.91
CA ARG A 17 8.19 0.66 9.12
C ARG A 17 7.14 -0.42 9.40
N PHE A 18 6.40 -0.85 8.38
CA PHE A 18 5.41 -1.91 8.52
C PHE A 18 6.03 -3.27 8.83
N ASN A 19 7.15 -3.61 8.18
CA ASN A 19 7.86 -4.86 8.46
C ASN A 19 8.34 -4.91 9.91
N ARG A 20 8.94 -3.82 10.42
CA ARG A 20 9.34 -3.74 11.83
C ARG A 20 8.16 -3.87 12.79
N ALA A 21 7.01 -3.28 12.44
CA ALA A 21 5.80 -3.42 13.25
C ALA A 21 5.30 -4.87 13.28
N LEU A 22 5.33 -5.58 12.14
CA LEU A 22 4.99 -6.99 12.06
C LEU A 22 5.94 -7.85 12.90
N ASP A 23 7.26 -7.65 12.75
CA ASP A 23 8.27 -8.42 13.48
C ASP A 23 8.24 -8.20 14.99
N ALA A 24 7.89 -6.98 15.42
CA ALA A 24 7.77 -6.64 16.84
C ALA A 24 6.44 -7.10 17.47
N THR A 25 5.44 -7.47 16.67
CA THR A 25 4.11 -7.86 17.18
C THR A 25 4.11 -9.32 17.61
N THR A 26 3.94 -9.55 18.91
CA THR A 26 3.87 -10.90 19.50
C THR A 26 2.44 -11.33 19.86
N ASP A 27 1.51 -10.38 19.93
CA ASP A 27 0.09 -10.64 20.22
C ASP A 27 -0.67 -10.95 18.92
N PRO A 28 -1.28 -12.15 18.79
CA PRO A 28 -2.06 -12.54 17.61
C PRO A 28 -3.23 -11.62 17.27
N ASP A 29 -3.88 -11.00 18.26
CA ASP A 29 -5.00 -10.10 18.00
C ASP A 29 -4.50 -8.74 17.46
N GLN A 30 -3.38 -8.22 17.99
CA GLN A 30 -2.72 -7.04 17.43
C GLN A 30 -2.20 -7.30 16.01
N LEU A 31 -1.66 -8.49 15.74
CA LEU A 31 -1.23 -8.87 14.40
C LEU A 31 -2.41 -8.89 13.42
N ARG A 32 -3.56 -9.40 13.86
CA ARG A 32 -4.79 -9.43 13.06
C ARG A 32 -5.25 -8.02 12.71
N ASP A 33 -5.18 -7.09 13.66
CA ASP A 33 -5.59 -5.71 13.44
C ASP A 33 -4.59 -4.94 12.56
N LEU A 34 -3.29 -5.19 12.71
CA LEU A 34 -2.27 -4.66 11.80
C LEU A 34 -2.47 -5.17 10.37
N ALA A 35 -2.80 -6.45 10.20
CA ALA A 35 -3.09 -7.04 8.89
C ALA A 35 -4.34 -6.40 8.23
N LYS A 36 -5.41 -6.14 8.99
CA LYS A 36 -6.59 -5.43 8.48
C LYS A 36 -6.26 -4.01 8.01
N GLN A 37 -5.45 -3.29 8.79
CA GLN A 37 -5.02 -1.93 8.44
C GLN A 37 -4.21 -1.93 7.13
N LEU A 38 -3.25 -2.85 6.99
CA LEU A 38 -2.48 -3.03 5.76
C LEU A 38 -3.38 -3.34 4.56
N MET A 39 -4.36 -4.23 4.73
CA MET A 39 -5.32 -4.56 3.67
C MET A 39 -6.13 -3.33 3.24
N GLN A 40 -6.62 -2.54 4.18
CA GLN A 40 -7.39 -1.33 3.89
C GLN A 40 -6.54 -0.26 3.19
N ALA A 41 -5.30 -0.06 3.63
CA ALA A 41 -4.36 0.86 3.00
C ALA A 41 -4.07 0.44 1.55
N TRP A 42 -3.82 -0.85 1.32
CA TRP A 42 -3.60 -1.40 -0.02
C TRP A 42 -4.79 -1.19 -0.96
N GLN A 43 -6.02 -1.49 -0.50
CA GLN A 43 -7.22 -1.28 -1.32
C GLN A 43 -7.42 0.19 -1.65
N THR A 44 -7.14 1.08 -0.69
CA THR A 44 -7.23 2.54 -0.88
C THR A 44 -6.23 3.01 -1.93
N GLN A 45 -4.97 2.57 -1.86
CA GLN A 45 -3.96 2.90 -2.85
C GLN A 45 -4.33 2.36 -4.24
N LYS A 46 -4.87 1.14 -4.33
CA LYS A 46 -5.34 0.57 -5.59
C LYS A 46 -6.48 1.39 -6.20
N ALA A 47 -7.44 1.82 -5.39
CA ALA A 47 -8.54 2.68 -5.83
C ALA A 47 -8.04 4.05 -6.31
N ALA A 48 -7.13 4.68 -5.56
CA ALA A 48 -6.53 5.97 -5.92
C ALA A 48 -5.74 5.89 -7.23
N THR A 49 -4.93 4.84 -7.42
CA THR A 49 -4.19 4.61 -8.66
C THR A 49 -5.13 4.36 -9.83
N LYS A 50 -6.18 3.55 -9.64
CA LYS A 50 -7.20 3.32 -10.67
C LYS A 50 -7.88 4.64 -11.07
N TRP A 51 -8.33 5.42 -10.09
CA TRP A 51 -8.94 6.74 -10.30
C TRP A 51 -8.00 7.68 -11.07
N ALA A 52 -6.72 7.74 -10.68
CA ALA A 52 -5.72 8.58 -11.34
C ALA A 52 -5.50 8.18 -12.80
N ILE A 53 -5.43 6.87 -13.09
CA ILE A 53 -5.29 6.35 -14.46
C ILE A 53 -6.53 6.71 -15.29
N GLU A 54 -7.74 6.51 -14.76
CA GLU A 54 -8.99 6.84 -15.44
C GLU A 54 -9.10 8.35 -15.74
N HIS A 55 -8.67 9.21 -14.80
CA HIS A 55 -8.63 10.67 -14.98
C HIS A 55 -7.56 11.12 -15.98
N GLN A 56 -6.40 10.47 -15.97
CA GLN A 56 -5.29 10.81 -16.87
C GLN A 56 -5.54 10.35 -18.32
N GLN A 57 -6.40 9.35 -18.52
CA GLN A 57 -6.82 8.85 -19.83
C GLN A 57 -8.03 9.58 -20.43
N GLY A 58 -8.58 10.60 -19.76
CA GLY A 58 -9.74 11.35 -20.26
C GLY A 58 -11.02 10.51 -20.35
N LEU A 59 -11.11 9.41 -19.60
CA LEU A 59 -12.31 8.56 -19.52
C LEU A 59 -13.40 9.13 -18.60
N SER A 60 -13.29 10.40 -18.24
CA SER A 60 -14.35 11.17 -17.59
C SER A 60 -15.40 11.58 -18.63
N CYS A 61 -16.36 10.69 -18.88
CA CYS A 61 -17.68 11.05 -19.40
C CYS A 61 -18.68 11.04 -18.22
#